data_AF-A0A369JIA2-F1
#
_entry.id   AF-A0A369JIA2-F1
#
_cell.length_a   1.000
_cell.length_b   1.000
_cell.length_c   1.000
_cell.angle_alpha   90.00
_cell.angle_beta   90.00
_cell.angle_gamma   90.00
#
_symmetry.space_group_name_H-M   'P 1'
#
loop_
_entity.id
_entity.type
_entity.pdbx_description
1 polymer ?
#
loop_
_entity_poly.entity_id
_entity_poly.type
_entity_poly.pdbx_seq_one_letter_code
_entity_poly.pdbx_strand_id
1 'polypeptide(L)'
;MYCGRELPLITRDGIPPSPRIANTRRSVGPLVNLRVFGFPFPMDAQEQWCVDHNIGLEEDDTYLDRVRMCWKHLPRALPPDCRRTATIDLPHRGYSACIVVATNKTPEDLKRVEDIEMIRKVQAIIGATEPPAWYYPERI
;
A
#
# COMPACT_ATOMS: atom_id res chain seq x y z
N MET A 1 2.64 12.38 -14.36
CA MET A 1 1.59 13.39 -14.07
C MET A 1 0.29 12.62 -14.16
N TYR A 2 -0.38 12.32 -13.05
CA TYR A 2 -1.65 11.60 -13.09
C TYR A 2 -2.70 12.51 -13.73
N CYS A 3 -3.13 12.17 -14.93
CA CYS A 3 -4.08 12.98 -15.70
C CYS A 3 -5.45 13.00 -15.00
N GLY A 4 -5.79 14.14 -14.39
CA GLY A 4 -7.17 14.61 -14.25
C GLY A 4 -8.03 14.07 -13.10
N ARG A 5 -7.51 13.21 -12.21
CA ARG A 5 -8.23 12.87 -10.96
C ARG A 5 -7.64 13.65 -9.79
N GLU A 6 -8.45 14.51 -9.17
CA GLU A 6 -8.10 15.09 -7.87
C GLU A 6 -8.04 13.96 -6.84
N LEU A 7 -6.83 13.64 -6.38
CA LEU A 7 -6.65 12.70 -5.28
C LEU A 7 -7.05 13.39 -3.98
N PRO A 8 -7.79 12.72 -3.08
CA PRO A 8 -8.15 13.31 -1.81
C PRO A 8 -6.90 13.63 -1.01
N LEU A 9 -6.82 14.86 -0.52
CA LEU A 9 -5.68 15.32 0.27
C LEU A 9 -5.62 14.57 1.60
N ILE A 10 -4.58 13.78 1.79
CA ILE A 10 -4.32 13.13 3.08
C ILE A 10 -3.85 14.18 4.09
N THR A 11 -4.56 14.29 5.21
CA THR A 11 -4.19 15.13 6.36
C THR A 11 -3.89 14.24 7.57
N ARG A 12 -3.21 14.79 8.59
CA ARG A 12 -2.89 14.06 9.83
C ARG A 12 -4.15 13.53 10.52
N ASP A 13 -5.21 14.31 10.54
CA ASP A 13 -6.47 13.93 11.20
C ASP A 13 -7.21 12.80 10.47
N GLY A 14 -6.90 12.59 9.18
CA GLY A 14 -7.43 11.48 8.38
C GLY A 14 -6.68 10.17 8.57
N ILE A 15 -5.56 10.16 9.29
CA ILE A 15 -4.78 8.94 9.54
C ILE A 15 -5.38 8.18 10.73
N PRO A 16 -5.73 6.89 10.57
CA PRO A 16 -6.24 6.10 11.68
C PRO A 16 -5.18 5.93 12.78
N PRO A 17 -5.59 5.85 14.05
CA PRO A 17 -4.67 5.75 15.17
C PRO A 17 -3.78 4.50 15.06
N SER A 18 -2.49 4.68 15.31
CA SER A 18 -1.52 3.58 15.27
C SER A 18 -1.85 2.50 16.31
N PRO A 19 -1.83 1.20 15.94
CA PRO A 19 -1.93 0.12 16.90
C PRO A 19 -0.68 0.07 17.78
N ARG A 20 -0.77 -0.68 18.88
CA ARG A 20 0.41 -0.98 19.71
C ARG A 20 1.43 -1.78 18.91
N ILE A 21 2.68 -1.77 19.38
CA ILE A 21 3.75 -2.61 18.83
C ILE A 21 3.34 -4.09 18.91
N ALA A 22 3.55 -4.80 17.81
CA ALA A 22 3.23 -6.21 17.69
C ALA A 22 3.99 -7.02 18.74
N ASN A 23 3.29 -7.93 19.40
CA ASN A 23 3.84 -8.81 20.41
C ASN A 23 3.24 -10.19 20.27
N THR A 24 4.08 -11.16 19.93
CA THR A 24 3.70 -12.58 19.84
C THR A 24 4.01 -13.35 21.13
N ARG A 25 4.71 -12.73 22.09
CA ARG A 25 5.14 -13.36 23.35
C ARG A 25 4.26 -12.92 24.50
N ARG A 26 3.37 -13.82 24.93
CA ARG A 26 2.47 -13.58 26.07
C ARG A 26 3.20 -13.30 27.39
N SER A 27 4.45 -13.76 27.52
CA SER A 27 5.30 -13.54 28.70
C SER A 27 5.83 -12.10 28.83
N VAL A 28 5.88 -11.35 27.73
CA VAL A 28 6.43 -9.97 27.71
C VAL A 28 5.32 -8.92 27.76
N GLY A 29 4.05 -9.34 27.60
CA GLY A 29 2.89 -8.45 27.66
C GLY A 29 1.69 -8.99 26.88
N PRO A 30 0.66 -8.14 26.68
CA PRO A 30 -0.51 -8.49 25.89
C PRO A 30 -0.11 -8.92 24.47
N LEU A 31 -0.82 -9.91 23.92
CA LEU A 31 -0.65 -10.30 22.52
C LEU A 31 -1.19 -9.19 21.63
N VAL A 32 -0.38 -8.76 20.66
CA VAL A 32 -0.73 -7.74 19.68
C VAL A 32 -0.32 -8.27 18.32
N ASN A 33 -1.30 -8.43 17.42
CA ASN A 33 -1.04 -8.95 16.08
C ASN A 33 -0.28 -7.93 15.22
N LEU A 34 0.51 -8.46 14.28
CA LEU A 34 1.13 -7.65 13.24
C LEU A 34 0.04 -7.00 12.37
N ARG A 35 0.23 -5.72 12.08
CA ARG A 35 -0.57 -4.96 11.12
C ARG A 35 0.34 -4.18 10.20
N VAL A 36 -0.12 -4.00 8.98
CA VAL A 36 0.52 -3.15 7.98
C VAL A 36 -0.34 -1.92 7.75
N PHE A 37 0.30 -0.78 7.60
CA PHE A 37 -0.32 0.47 7.21
C PHE A 37 0.06 0.78 5.78
N GLY A 38 -0.92 1.05 4.93
CA GLY A 38 -0.67 1.26 3.52
C GLY A 38 -1.94 1.42 2.71
N PHE A 39 -1.77 1.36 1.39
CA PHE A 39 -2.84 1.51 0.44
C PHE A 39 -3.17 0.16 -0.19
N PRO A 40 -4.45 -0.26 -0.19
CA PRO A 40 -4.89 -1.35 -1.05
C PRO A 40 -4.59 -1.03 -2.50
N PHE A 41 -4.08 -2.03 -3.21
CA PHE A 41 -3.68 -1.92 -4.60
C PHE A 41 -4.19 -3.14 -5.35
N PRO A 42 -5.51 -3.23 -5.62
CA PRO A 42 -6.13 -4.37 -6.30
C PRO A 42 -5.62 -4.50 -7.74
N MET A 43 -5.85 -5.66 -8.36
CA MET A 43 -5.35 -5.93 -9.71
C MET A 43 -5.85 -4.93 -10.75
N ASP A 44 -7.10 -4.45 -10.65
CA ASP A 44 -7.62 -3.41 -11.54
C ASP A 44 -6.86 -2.08 -11.40
N ALA A 45 -6.45 -1.73 -10.18
CA ALA A 45 -5.60 -0.55 -9.95
C ALA A 45 -4.18 -0.76 -10.50
N GLN A 46 -3.64 -1.99 -10.43
CA GLN A 46 -2.34 -2.35 -11.00
C GLN A 46 -2.37 -2.25 -12.53
N GLU A 47 -3.43 -2.74 -13.16
CA GLU A 47 -3.64 -2.63 -14.60
C GLU A 47 -3.76 -1.16 -15.01
N GLN A 48 -4.66 -0.40 -14.36
CA GLN A 48 -4.86 1.02 -14.66
C GLN A 48 -3.56 1.81 -14.50
N TRP A 49 -2.76 1.49 -13.48
CA TRP A 49 -1.45 2.09 -13.29
C TRP A 49 -0.54 1.88 -14.51
N CYS A 50 -0.52 0.67 -15.07
CA CYS A 50 0.26 0.39 -16.29
C CYS A 50 -0.27 1.17 -17.49
N VAL A 51 -1.59 1.26 -17.65
CA VAL A 51 -2.22 2.06 -18.72
C VAL A 51 -1.80 3.53 -18.61
N ASP A 52 -1.90 4.11 -17.42
CA ASP A 52 -1.54 5.51 -17.16
C ASP A 52 -0.06 5.82 -17.44
N HIS A 53 0.79 4.80 -17.40
CA HIS A 53 2.23 4.90 -17.64
C HIS A 53 2.68 4.35 -19.00
N ASN A 54 1.75 3.98 -19.89
CA ASN A 54 2.01 3.38 -21.20
C ASN A 54 2.87 2.11 -21.13
N ILE A 55 2.55 1.20 -20.21
CA ILE A 55 3.26 -0.07 -19.98
C ILE A 55 2.34 -1.24 -20.37
N GLY A 56 2.84 -2.17 -21.19
CA GLY A 56 2.10 -3.37 -21.56
C GLY A 56 0.85 -3.08 -22.40
N LEU A 57 1.00 -2.23 -23.42
CA LEU A 57 -0.06 -1.81 -24.33
C LEU A 57 0.12 -2.38 -25.76
N GLU A 58 0.91 -3.45 -25.91
CA GLU A 58 1.01 -4.15 -27.19
C GLU A 58 -0.31 -4.91 -27.46
N GLU A 59 -0.61 -5.20 -28.72
CA GLU A 59 -1.90 -5.80 -29.13
C GLU A 59 -2.18 -7.15 -28.44
N ASP A 60 -1.11 -7.91 -28.14
CA ASP A 60 -1.18 -9.21 -27.48
C ASP A 60 -1.12 -9.14 -25.94
N ASP A 61 -0.89 -7.96 -25.34
CA ASP A 61 -0.76 -7.83 -23.89
C ASP A 61 -2.11 -8.03 -23.19
N THR A 62 -2.20 -9.08 -22.37
CA THR A 62 -3.40 -9.35 -21.59
C THR A 62 -3.48 -8.48 -20.34
N TYR A 63 -4.68 -8.45 -19.72
CA TYR A 63 -4.89 -7.89 -18.38
C TYR A 63 -3.83 -8.40 -17.37
N LEU A 64 -3.56 -9.71 -17.38
CA LEU A 64 -2.62 -10.32 -16.44
C LEU A 64 -1.16 -9.95 -16.76
N ASP A 65 -0.84 -9.72 -18.03
CA ASP A 65 0.50 -9.27 -18.42
C ASP A 65 0.75 -7.85 -17.95
N ARG A 66 -0.22 -6.94 -18.09
CA ARG A 66 -0.16 -5.60 -17.49
C ARG A 66 0.03 -5.64 -15.98
N VAL A 67 -0.75 -6.47 -15.29
CA VAL A 67 -0.60 -6.66 -13.83
C VAL A 67 0.80 -7.15 -13.47
N ARG A 68 1.36 -8.13 -14.20
CA ARG A 68 2.72 -8.61 -13.97
C ARG A 68 3.77 -7.55 -14.28
N MET A 69 3.56 -6.73 -15.31
CA MET A 69 4.45 -5.62 -15.66
C MET A 69 4.41 -4.52 -14.60
N CYS A 70 3.26 -4.27 -13.98
CA CYS A 70 3.14 -3.34 -12.85
C CYS A 70 4.17 -3.70 -11.77
N TRP A 71 4.23 -4.96 -11.35
CA TRP A 71 5.19 -5.43 -10.34
C TRP A 71 6.66 -5.34 -10.74
N LYS A 72 6.97 -5.33 -12.05
CA LYS A 72 8.35 -5.11 -12.54
C LYS A 72 8.75 -3.63 -12.49
N HIS A 73 7.81 -2.72 -12.72
CA HIS A 73 8.09 -1.28 -12.88
C HIS A 73 7.84 -0.48 -11.60
N LEU A 74 6.79 -0.79 -10.85
CA LEU A 74 6.35 -0.05 -9.67
C LEU A 74 7.44 0.11 -8.58
N PRO A 75 8.25 -0.90 -8.24
CA PRO A 75 9.28 -0.74 -7.19
C PRO A 75 10.29 0.38 -7.49
N ARG A 76 10.54 0.68 -8.77
CA ARG A 76 11.44 1.78 -9.18
C ARG A 76 10.80 3.15 -9.02
N ALA A 77 9.48 3.24 -9.12
CA ALA A 77 8.72 4.46 -8.91
C ALA A 77 8.55 4.79 -7.41
N LEU A 78 8.44 3.76 -6.57
CA LEU A 78 8.21 3.92 -5.13
C LEU A 78 9.46 4.42 -4.37
N PRO A 79 9.27 5.21 -3.29
CA PRO A 79 10.33 5.53 -2.34
C PRO A 79 10.98 4.23 -1.80
N PRO A 80 12.31 4.19 -1.60
CA PRO A 80 13.00 2.98 -1.14
C PRO A 80 12.38 2.31 0.09
N ASP A 81 11.94 3.09 1.08
CA ASP A 81 11.32 2.60 2.32
C ASP A 81 9.90 2.03 2.15
N CYS A 82 9.27 2.29 1.00
CA CYS A 82 7.90 1.90 0.67
C CYS A 82 7.82 0.85 -0.45
N ARG A 83 8.94 0.20 -0.79
CA ARG A 83 8.97 -0.89 -1.79
C ARG A 83 8.45 -2.23 -1.26
N ARG A 84 7.87 -2.23 -0.07
CA ARG A 84 7.34 -3.41 0.61
C ARG A 84 5.87 -3.59 0.22
N THR A 85 5.47 -4.84 0.04
CA THR A 85 4.09 -5.20 -0.26
C THR A 85 3.60 -6.28 0.67
N ALA A 86 2.30 -6.26 0.97
CA ALA A 86 1.64 -7.32 1.70
C ALA A 86 0.39 -7.79 0.96
N THR A 87 0.00 -9.04 1.18
CA THR A 87 -1.34 -9.51 0.84
C THR A 87 -2.24 -9.26 2.04
N ILE A 88 -3.32 -8.52 1.84
CA ILE A 88 -4.30 -8.17 2.86
C ILE A 88 -5.65 -8.77 2.48
N ASP A 89 -6.45 -9.13 3.49
CA ASP A 89 -7.86 -9.46 3.29
C ASP A 89 -8.72 -8.19 3.40
N LEU A 90 -9.48 -7.90 2.35
CA LEU A 90 -10.47 -6.83 2.34
C LEU A 90 -11.85 -7.44 2.49
N PRO A 91 -12.62 -7.08 3.53
CA PRO A 91 -13.98 -7.56 3.72
C PRO A 91 -14.80 -7.37 2.43
N HIS A 92 -15.43 -8.45 1.95
CA HIS A 92 -16.26 -8.48 0.74
C HIS A 92 -15.54 -8.27 -0.61
N ARG A 93 -14.22 -8.02 -0.61
CA ARG A 93 -13.41 -7.93 -1.84
C ARG A 93 -12.36 -9.03 -1.95
N GLY A 94 -12.14 -9.81 -0.89
CA GLY A 94 -11.16 -10.88 -0.84
C GLY A 94 -9.74 -10.34 -0.73
N TYR A 95 -8.77 -11.13 -1.21
CA TYR A 95 -7.36 -10.77 -1.10
C TYR A 95 -6.96 -9.67 -2.08
N SER A 96 -6.23 -8.69 -1.57
CA SER A 96 -5.65 -7.61 -2.37
C SER A 96 -4.18 -7.41 -2.00
N ALA A 97 -3.39 -6.92 -2.96
CA ALA A 97 -2.08 -6.41 -2.63
C ALA A 97 -2.21 -5.09 -1.86
N CYS A 98 -1.22 -4.77 -1.05
CA CYS A 98 -1.13 -3.54 -0.30
C CYS A 98 0.28 -2.99 -0.42
N ILE A 99 0.41 -1.71 -0.79
CA ILE A 99 1.69 -0.99 -0.78
C ILE A 99 1.94 -0.52 0.64
N VAL A 100 2.93 -1.12 1.31
CA VAL A 100 3.18 -0.95 2.73
C VAL A 100 4.03 0.29 2.97
N VAL A 101 3.46 1.22 3.71
CA VAL A 101 4.12 2.44 4.18
C VAL A 101 4.79 2.19 5.54
N ALA A 102 4.08 1.52 6.45
CA ALA A 102 4.54 1.27 7.81
C ALA A 102 4.05 -0.08 8.33
N THR A 103 4.67 -0.56 9.40
CA THR A 103 4.21 -1.72 10.16
C THR A 103 4.22 -1.39 11.65
N ASN A 104 3.46 -2.13 12.45
CA ASN A 104 3.57 -2.03 13.91
C ASN A 104 4.63 -2.98 14.50
N LYS A 105 5.57 -3.47 13.68
CA LYS A 105 6.59 -4.42 14.14
C LYS A 105 7.65 -3.75 15.00
N THR A 106 8.05 -2.52 14.67
CA THR A 106 9.04 -1.76 15.43
C THR A 106 8.59 -0.31 15.62
N PRO A 107 9.06 0.40 16.66
CA PRO A 107 8.79 1.82 16.84
C PRO A 107 9.22 2.68 15.66
N GLU A 108 10.32 2.34 15.00
CA GLU A 108 10.85 3.06 13.83
C GLU A 108 9.91 2.92 12.63
N ASP A 109 9.39 1.72 12.40
CA ASP A 109 8.39 1.49 11.35
C ASP A 109 7.09 2.25 11.67
N LEU A 110 6.65 2.25 12.92
CA LEU A 110 5.41 2.92 13.35
C LEU A 110 5.48 4.44 13.16
N LYS A 111 6.64 5.05 13.40
CA LYS A 111 6.87 6.49 13.21
C LYS A 111 6.68 6.94 11.76
N ARG A 112 6.84 6.06 10.77
CA ARG A 112 6.62 6.41 9.36
C ARG A 112 5.17 6.83 9.04
N VAL A 113 4.22 6.49 9.91
CA VAL A 113 2.83 6.93 9.80
C VAL A 113 2.69 8.45 9.99
N GLU A 114 3.66 9.09 10.64
CA GLU A 114 3.70 10.54 10.85
C GLU A 114 4.28 11.30 9.64
N ASP A 115 4.93 10.60 8.71
CA ASP A 115 5.50 11.16 7.49
C ASP A 115 4.44 11.30 6.40
N ILE A 116 3.64 12.36 6.55
CA ILE A 116 2.53 12.69 5.64
C ILE A 116 3.01 12.94 4.21
N GLU A 117 4.19 13.52 4.03
CA GLU A 117 4.74 13.80 2.70
C GLU A 117 5.11 12.51 1.98
N MET A 118 5.74 11.55 2.67
CA MET A 118 5.98 10.22 2.12
C MET A 118 4.68 9.49 1.79
N ILE A 119 3.67 9.54 2.67
CA ILE A 119 2.35 8.93 2.44
C ILE A 119 1.68 9.51 1.18
N ARG A 120 1.65 10.85 1.06
CA ARG A 120 1.10 11.54 -0.11
C ARG A 120 1.86 11.19 -1.38
N LYS A 121 3.19 11.07 -1.30
CA LYS A 121 4.03 10.66 -2.43
C LYS A 121 3.66 9.26 -2.89
N VAL A 122 3.48 8.31 -1.97
CA VAL A 122 3.02 6.95 -2.32
C VAL A 122 1.63 6.98 -2.94
N GLN A 123 0.67 7.68 -2.32
CA GLN A 123 -0.69 7.85 -2.85
C GLN A 123 -0.66 8.38 -4.30
N ALA A 124 0.15 9.41 -4.54
CA ALA A 124 0.31 10.03 -5.84
C ALA A 124 1.04 9.14 -6.84
N ILE A 125 1.93 8.24 -6.41
CA ILE A 125 2.61 7.29 -7.31
C ILE A 125 1.68 6.17 -7.75
N ILE A 126 0.72 5.75 -6.93
CA ILE A 126 -0.15 4.61 -7.23
C ILE A 126 -1.57 5.03 -7.65
N GLY A 127 -1.89 6.32 -7.58
CA GLY A 127 -3.21 6.85 -7.90
C GLY A 127 -4.30 6.44 -6.91
N ALA A 128 -3.94 6.22 -5.64
CA ALA A 128 -4.90 5.73 -4.64
C ALA A 128 -5.95 6.79 -4.27
N THR A 129 -7.21 6.48 -4.55
CA THR A 129 -8.37 7.32 -4.23
C THR A 129 -8.90 7.11 -2.81
N GLU A 130 -8.60 5.96 -2.21
CA GLU A 130 -8.96 5.67 -0.82
C GLU A 130 -7.78 6.03 0.11
N PRO A 131 -8.05 6.52 1.34
CA PRO A 131 -6.98 6.81 2.30
C PRO A 131 -6.30 5.52 2.77
N PRO A 132 -5.06 5.61 3.27
CA PRO A 132 -4.36 4.44 3.80
C PRO A 132 -4.98 4.02 5.13
N ALA A 133 -4.96 2.72 5.40
CA ALA A 133 -5.46 2.18 6.66
C ALA A 133 -4.61 1.02 7.20
N TRP A 134 -4.96 0.56 8.39
CA TRP A 134 -4.33 -0.58 9.03
C TRP A 134 -5.03 -1.88 8.66
N TYR A 135 -4.26 -2.82 8.12
CA TYR A 135 -4.74 -4.13 7.69
C TYR A 135 -4.01 -5.25 8.41
N TYR A 136 -4.69 -6.40 8.53
CA TYR A 136 -4.03 -7.65 8.89
C TYR A 136 -3.42 -8.26 7.63
N PRO A 137 -2.09 -8.49 7.60
CA PRO A 137 -1.47 -9.16 6.48
C PRO A 137 -1.66 -10.68 6.61
N GLU A 138 -2.03 -11.34 5.50
CA GLU A 138 -1.89 -12.79 5.36
C GLU A 138 -0.44 -13.18 5.08
N ARG A 139 0.23 -12.35 4.28
CA ARG A 139 1.63 -12.51 3.91
C ARG A 139 2.28 -11.14 3.74
N ILE A 140 3.54 -11.04 4.19
CA ILE A 140 4.43 -9.91 3.98
C ILE A 140 5.75 -10.40 3.40
#